data_AF-A0A7S2UUR1-F1
#
_entry.id   AF-A0A7S2UUR1-F1
#
_cell.length_a   1.000
_cell.length_b   1.000
_cell.length_c   1.000
_cell.angle_alpha   90.00
_cell.angle_beta   90.00
_cell.angle_gamma   90.00
#
_symmetry.space_group_name_H-M   'P 1'
#
loop_
_entity.id
_entity.type
_entity.pdbx_description
1 polymer ?
#
loop_
_entity_poly.entity_id
_entity_poly.type
_entity_poly.pdbx_seq_one_letter_code
_entity_poly.pdbx_strand_id
1 'polypeptide(L)'
;MAKKPLAPLGPLFTVLNWVACAGWSYVLYQLLTNQYSSYPNLTDVDEHVQNVVLGLEVICIVEVVRIVLGDLPGNLVLGLVLHAIRFTALTQILPRLQNHWTGPAVIASWAVTEVTRYPMYIFPKSEACRSVRMVVPLFTFPIGAFSEAYGAFLVLSAEDTPSLLKMAIWIVLFVNGVLGPTMAYPALLKKGLPVVGLAKKRDTKQSVKKTE
;
A
#
# COMPACT_ATOMS: atom_id res chain seq x y z
N MET A 1 -10.52 27.03 12.37
CA MET A 1 -11.51 26.17 13.06
C MET A 1 -10.79 24.99 13.69
N ALA A 2 -10.70 24.93 15.01
CA ALA A 2 -10.20 23.75 15.70
C ALA A 2 -11.22 22.62 15.54
N LYS A 3 -10.89 21.59 14.74
CA LYS A 3 -11.72 20.40 14.61
C LYS A 3 -11.72 19.68 15.96
N LYS A 4 -12.89 19.50 16.57
CA LYS A 4 -13.04 18.65 17.76
C LYS A 4 -12.53 17.25 17.41
N PRO A 5 -11.59 16.67 18.19
CA PRO A 5 -11.12 15.32 17.93
C PRO A 5 -12.30 14.35 17.99
N LEU A 6 -12.36 13.41 17.03
CA LEU A 6 -13.34 12.32 17.00
C LEU A 6 -13.04 11.27 18.08
N ALA A 7 -12.78 11.73 19.31
CA ALA A 7 -12.57 10.92 20.50
C ALA A 7 -13.58 9.75 20.66
N PRO A 8 -14.89 9.88 20.33
CA PRO A 8 -15.82 8.76 20.46
C PRO A 8 -15.60 7.61 19.45
N LEU A 9 -14.89 7.83 18.34
CA LEU A 9 -14.66 6.81 17.31
C LEU A 9 -13.36 6.01 17.49
N GLY A 10 -12.53 6.36 18.48
CA GLY A 10 -11.26 5.67 18.75
C GLY A 10 -11.36 4.14 18.88
N PRO A 11 -12.36 3.60 19.61
CA PRO A 11 -12.57 2.16 19.71
C PRO A 11 -12.90 1.52 18.36
N LEU A 12 -13.76 2.15 17.56
CA LEU A 12 -14.13 1.66 16.22
C LEU A 12 -12.89 1.56 15.32
N PHE A 13 -12.04 2.58 15.32
CA PHE A 13 -10.82 2.57 14.53
C PHE A 13 -9.82 1.52 14.99
N THR A 14 -9.75 1.24 16.29
CA THR A 14 -8.94 0.13 16.81
C THR A 14 -9.42 -1.21 16.27
N VAL A 15 -10.74 -1.44 16.29
CA VAL A 15 -11.32 -2.67 15.73
C VAL A 15 -11.05 -2.77 14.23
N LEU A 16 -11.22 -1.68 13.47
CA LEU A 16 -10.93 -1.67 12.04
C LEU A 16 -9.46 -1.99 11.72
N ASN A 17 -8.51 -1.50 12.52
CA ASN A 17 -7.10 -1.83 12.36
C ASN A 17 -6.83 -3.33 12.59
N TRP A 18 -7.49 -3.94 13.58
CA TRP A 18 -7.40 -5.38 13.84
C TRP A 18 -8.01 -6.20 12.70
N VAL A 19 -9.20 -5.83 12.24
CA VAL A 19 -9.87 -6.48 11.10
C VAL A 19 -9.00 -6.40 9.86
N ALA A 20 -8.43 -5.24 9.56
CA ALA A 20 -7.54 -5.08 8.42
C ALA A 20 -6.25 -5.89 8.58
N CYS A 21 -5.63 -5.87 9.77
CA CYS A 21 -4.45 -6.70 10.05
C CYS A 21 -4.74 -8.20 9.81
N ALA A 22 -5.85 -8.71 10.34
CA ALA A 22 -6.26 -10.10 10.18
C ALA A 22 -6.57 -10.42 8.71
N GLY A 23 -7.30 -9.54 8.01
CA GLY A 23 -7.64 -9.73 6.61
C GLY A 23 -6.44 -9.75 5.68
N TRP A 24 -5.49 -8.82 5.84
CA TRP A 24 -4.24 -8.83 5.07
C TRP A 24 -3.35 -10.03 5.41
N SER A 25 -3.37 -10.50 6.66
CA SER A 25 -2.67 -11.72 7.06
C SER A 25 -3.29 -12.96 6.41
N TYR A 26 -4.62 -13.01 6.30
CA TYR A 26 -5.34 -14.05 5.59
C TYR A 26 -5.03 -14.05 4.09
N VAL A 27 -5.01 -12.88 3.44
CA VAL A 27 -4.60 -12.74 2.04
C VAL A 27 -3.18 -13.26 1.84
N LEU A 28 -2.24 -12.87 2.71
CA LEU A 28 -0.86 -13.34 2.65
C LEU A 28 -0.76 -14.86 2.85
N TYR A 29 -1.49 -15.41 3.82
CA TYR A 29 -1.56 -16.85 4.06
C TYR A 29 -2.05 -17.60 2.83
N GLN A 30 -3.16 -17.16 2.22
CA GLN A 30 -3.70 -17.76 1.01
C GLN A 30 -2.71 -17.73 -0.16
N LEU A 31 -2.04 -16.60 -0.38
CA LEU A 31 -1.01 -16.51 -1.43
C LEU A 31 0.13 -17.51 -1.20
N LEU A 32 0.62 -17.62 0.04
CA LEU A 32 1.71 -18.53 0.39
C LEU A 32 1.30 -20.00 0.25
N THR A 33 0.11 -20.40 0.69
CA THR A 33 -0.34 -21.79 0.62
C THR A 33 -0.66 -22.19 -0.81
N ASN A 34 -1.33 -21.33 -1.59
CA ASN A 34 -1.74 -21.67 -2.95
C ASN A 34 -0.55 -21.70 -3.91
N GLN A 35 0.45 -20.84 -3.72
CA GLN A 35 1.68 -20.87 -4.49
C GLN A 35 2.56 -22.10 -4.18
N TYR A 36 2.40 -22.72 -3.01
CA TYR A 36 3.14 -23.93 -2.61
C TYR A 36 2.45 -25.23 -3.05
N SER A 37 1.12 -25.21 -3.26
CA SER A 37 0.34 -26.46 -3.33
C SER A 37 -0.03 -26.96 -4.72
N SER A 38 -0.23 -26.15 -5.78
CA SER A 38 -0.45 -26.68 -7.15
C SER A 38 -0.56 -25.57 -8.21
N TYR A 39 0.20 -25.72 -9.30
CA TYR A 39 0.33 -24.77 -10.40
C TYR A 39 -0.70 -24.82 -11.56
N PRO A 40 -1.82 -25.60 -11.58
CA PRO A 40 -2.73 -25.54 -12.75
C PRO A 40 -4.01 -24.71 -12.56
N ASN A 41 -4.45 -24.36 -11.34
CA ASN A 41 -5.75 -23.67 -11.12
C ASN A 41 -5.62 -22.42 -10.25
N LEU A 42 -4.90 -21.40 -10.73
CA LEU A 42 -4.76 -20.10 -10.05
C LEU A 42 -6.03 -19.23 -10.13
N THR A 43 -6.94 -19.51 -11.07
CA THR A 43 -8.10 -18.65 -11.39
C THR A 43 -9.13 -18.50 -10.28
N ASP A 44 -9.51 -19.58 -9.58
CA ASP A 44 -10.58 -19.54 -8.56
C ASP A 44 -10.10 -18.93 -7.24
N VAL A 45 -8.82 -19.16 -6.92
CA VAL A 45 -8.14 -18.53 -5.79
C VAL A 45 -7.98 -17.03 -6.03
N ASP A 46 -7.66 -16.63 -7.26
CA ASP A 46 -7.51 -15.23 -7.65
C ASP A 46 -8.81 -14.44 -7.44
N GLU A 47 -9.99 -14.98 -7.79
CA GLU A 47 -11.26 -14.26 -7.61
C GLU A 47 -11.64 -14.06 -6.13
N HIS A 48 -11.53 -15.12 -5.31
CA HIS A 48 -11.83 -15.02 -3.88
C HIS A 48 -10.87 -14.07 -3.16
N VAL A 49 -9.57 -14.18 -3.43
CA VAL A 49 -8.56 -13.29 -2.86
C VAL A 49 -8.79 -11.85 -3.32
N GLN A 50 -9.12 -11.63 -4.59
CA GLN A 50 -9.42 -10.29 -5.11
C GLN A 50 -10.64 -9.66 -4.43
N ASN A 51 -11.71 -10.42 -4.17
CA ASN A 51 -12.89 -9.94 -3.46
C ASN A 51 -12.58 -9.55 -2.01
N VAL A 52 -11.77 -10.35 -1.32
CA VAL A 52 -11.28 -10.01 0.03
C VAL A 52 -10.44 -8.75 0.00
N VAL A 53 -9.51 -8.63 -0.97
CA VAL A 53 -8.64 -7.46 -1.13
C VAL A 53 -9.47 -6.20 -1.44
N LEU A 54 -10.51 -6.29 -2.26
CA LEU A 54 -11.44 -5.19 -2.49
C LEU A 54 -12.17 -4.76 -1.21
N GLY A 55 -12.60 -5.72 -0.38
CA GLY A 55 -13.18 -5.42 0.93
C GLY A 55 -12.19 -4.71 1.87
N LEU A 56 -10.92 -5.14 1.88
CA LEU A 56 -9.86 -4.49 2.65
C LEU A 56 -9.51 -3.10 2.13
N GLU A 57 -9.61 -2.89 0.82
CA GLU A 57 -9.41 -1.59 0.19
C GLU A 57 -10.45 -0.57 0.67
N VAL A 58 -11.70 -0.98 0.88
CA VAL A 58 -12.74 -0.13 1.49
C VAL A 58 -12.34 0.32 2.90
N ILE A 59 -11.76 -0.57 3.71
CA ILE A 59 -11.24 -0.21 5.04
C ILE A 59 -10.11 0.82 4.89
N CYS A 60 -9.24 0.67 3.89
CA CYS A 60 -8.18 1.64 3.65
C CYS A 60 -8.72 3.01 3.19
N ILE A 61 -9.83 3.05 2.43
CA ILE A 61 -10.51 4.32 2.07
C ILE A 61 -11.02 5.03 3.34
N VAL A 62 -11.50 4.31 4.35
CA VAL A 62 -11.87 4.90 5.65
C VAL A 62 -10.67 5.61 6.29
N GLU A 63 -9.45 5.12 6.10
CA GLU A 63 -8.24 5.81 6.58
C GLU A 63 -8.00 7.15 5.87
N VAL A 64 -8.26 7.22 4.56
CA VAL A 64 -8.20 8.49 3.80
C VAL A 64 -9.19 9.49 4.37
N VAL A 65 -10.41 9.06 4.66
CA VAL A 65 -11.42 9.90 5.31
C VAL A 65 -10.92 10.40 6.68
N ARG A 66 -10.25 9.54 7.46
CA ARG A 66 -9.64 9.96 8.74
C ARG A 66 -8.53 11.00 8.56
N ILE A 67 -7.72 10.91 7.49
CA ILE A 67 -6.73 11.94 7.14
C ILE A 67 -7.44 13.27 6.82
N VAL A 68 -8.51 13.26 6.03
CA VAL A 68 -9.31 14.47 5.71
C VAL A 68 -9.90 15.10 6.98
N LEU A 69 -10.37 14.27 7.91
CA LEU A 69 -10.92 14.71 9.18
C LEU A 69 -9.84 15.20 10.16
N GLY A 70 -8.56 14.94 9.89
CA GLY A 70 -7.42 15.33 10.72
C GLY A 70 -7.16 14.40 11.89
N ASP A 71 -7.79 13.22 11.92
CA ASP A 71 -7.62 12.19 12.95
C ASP A 71 -6.31 11.40 12.75
N LEU A 72 -5.87 11.26 11.49
CA LEU A 72 -4.66 10.52 11.14
C LEU A 72 -3.65 11.43 10.42
N PRO A 73 -2.38 11.48 10.86
CA PRO A 73 -1.34 12.21 10.13
C PRO A 73 -1.03 11.48 8.82
N GLY A 74 -1.21 12.14 7.69
CA GLY A 74 -0.96 11.55 6.38
C GLY A 74 -0.93 12.57 5.25
N ASN A 75 -0.35 12.19 4.11
CA ASN A 75 -0.45 12.96 2.88
C ASN A 75 -1.70 12.52 2.13
N LEU A 76 -2.74 13.36 2.16
CA LEU A 76 -4.03 13.07 1.55
C LEU A 76 -3.93 12.77 0.05
N VAL A 77 -3.16 13.59 -0.69
CA VAL A 77 -3.00 13.45 -2.15
C VAL A 77 -2.34 12.11 -2.46
N LEU A 78 -1.27 11.77 -1.75
CA LEU A 78 -0.59 10.50 -1.94
C LEU A 78 -1.51 9.32 -1.60
N GLY A 79 -2.29 9.41 -0.51
CA GLY A 79 -3.29 8.40 -0.16
C GLY A 79 -4.31 8.20 -1.28
N LEU A 80 -4.94 9.27 -1.75
CA LEU A 80 -5.94 9.21 -2.81
C LEU A 80 -5.37 8.58 -4.10
N VAL A 81 -4.18 9.00 -4.53
CA VAL A 81 -3.53 8.48 -5.73
C VAL A 81 -3.23 6.99 -5.59
N LEU A 82 -2.67 6.56 -4.46
CA LEU A 82 -2.38 5.15 -4.23
C LEU A 82 -3.67 4.30 -4.23
N HIS A 83 -4.73 4.75 -3.57
CA HIS A 83 -6.02 4.04 -3.58
C HIS A 83 -6.65 3.99 -4.98
N ALA A 84 -6.57 5.07 -5.77
CA ALA A 84 -7.04 5.06 -7.14
C ALA A 84 -6.27 4.05 -8.02
N ILE A 85 -4.95 3.93 -7.82
CA ILE A 85 -4.12 2.94 -8.51
C ILE A 85 -4.49 1.52 -8.08
N ARG A 86 -4.59 1.25 -6.77
CA ARG A 86 -4.99 -0.06 -6.25
C ARG A 86 -6.37 -0.48 -6.75
N PHE A 87 -7.33 0.44 -6.74
CA PHE A 87 -8.67 0.20 -7.26
C PHE A 87 -8.67 -0.08 -8.76
N THR A 88 -7.91 0.68 -9.55
CA THR A 88 -7.75 0.44 -11.00
C THR A 88 -7.08 -0.91 -11.26
N ALA A 89 -6.06 -1.25 -10.48
CA ALA A 89 -5.37 -2.53 -10.58
C ALA A 89 -6.32 -3.69 -10.30
N LEU A 90 -7.06 -3.66 -9.19
CA LEU A 90 -8.00 -4.71 -8.80
C LEU A 90 -9.18 -4.86 -9.76
N THR A 91 -9.74 -3.75 -10.26
CA THR A 91 -10.99 -3.82 -11.04
C THR A 91 -10.77 -3.91 -12.54
N GLN A 92 -9.62 -3.43 -13.05
CA GLN A 92 -9.39 -3.33 -14.48
C GLN A 92 -8.15 -4.09 -14.98
N ILE A 93 -7.06 -4.10 -14.21
CA ILE A 93 -5.78 -4.66 -14.68
C ILE A 93 -5.71 -6.16 -14.38
N LEU A 94 -5.82 -6.54 -13.09
CA LEU A 94 -5.69 -7.93 -12.66
C LEU A 94 -6.74 -8.87 -13.29
N PRO A 95 -8.03 -8.49 -13.41
CA PRO A 95 -9.02 -9.36 -14.05
C PRO A 95 -8.74 -9.65 -15.53
N ARG A 96 -7.98 -8.79 -16.21
CA ARG A 96 -7.58 -8.97 -17.62
C ARG A 96 -6.28 -9.75 -17.78
N LEU A 97 -5.55 -10.00 -16.68
CA LEU A 97 -4.27 -10.70 -16.66
C LEU A 97 -4.35 -11.96 -15.79
N GLN A 98 -5.42 -12.74 -15.97
CA GLN A 98 -5.60 -14.01 -15.25
C GLN A 98 -4.39 -14.93 -15.48
N ASN A 99 -3.95 -15.61 -14.40
CA ASN A 99 -2.78 -16.50 -14.42
C ASN A 99 -1.43 -15.84 -14.75
N HIS A 100 -1.35 -14.51 -14.78
CA HIS A 100 -0.09 -13.82 -14.98
C HIS A 100 0.60 -13.51 -13.64
N TRP A 101 1.92 -13.64 -13.57
CA TRP A 101 2.71 -13.48 -12.34
C TRP A 101 2.56 -12.11 -11.67
N THR A 102 2.16 -11.09 -12.43
CA THR A 102 1.94 -9.73 -11.91
C THR A 102 0.85 -9.68 -10.86
N GLY A 103 -0.22 -10.48 -10.98
CA GLY A 103 -1.31 -10.50 -10.00
C GLY A 103 -0.82 -10.90 -8.62
N PRO A 104 -0.28 -12.11 -8.45
CA PRO A 104 0.31 -12.56 -7.19
C PRO A 104 1.41 -11.61 -6.67
N ALA A 105 2.27 -11.09 -7.54
CA ALA A 105 3.34 -10.17 -7.12
C ALA A 105 2.80 -8.85 -6.55
N VAL A 106 1.79 -8.24 -7.19
CA VAL A 106 1.14 -7.02 -6.70
C VAL A 106 0.45 -7.29 -5.37
N ILE A 107 -0.41 -8.31 -5.29
CA ILE A 107 -1.17 -8.61 -4.08
C ILE A 107 -0.23 -9.01 -2.92
N ALA A 108 0.81 -9.79 -3.19
CA ALA A 108 1.81 -10.15 -2.18
C ALA A 108 2.55 -8.92 -1.65
N SER A 109 2.99 -8.02 -2.53
CA SER A 109 3.68 -6.79 -2.13
C SER A 109 2.80 -5.90 -1.24
N TRP A 110 1.50 -5.81 -1.56
CA TRP A 110 0.53 -5.11 -0.75
C TRP A 110 0.31 -5.79 0.59
N ALA A 111 0.01 -7.10 0.59
CA ALA A 111 -0.27 -7.85 1.80
C ALA A 111 0.89 -7.79 2.79
N VAL A 112 2.13 -7.97 2.35
CA VAL A 112 3.31 -7.83 3.21
C VAL A 112 3.45 -6.41 3.77
N THR A 113 3.21 -5.39 2.94
CA THR A 113 3.24 -3.98 3.40
C THR A 113 2.16 -3.69 4.45
N GLU A 114 0.97 -4.25 4.26
CA GLU A 114 -0.19 -3.98 5.11
C GLU A 114 -0.12 -4.75 6.43
N VAL A 115 0.23 -6.04 6.40
CA VAL A 115 0.47 -6.87 7.59
C VAL A 115 1.53 -6.26 8.49
N THR A 116 2.52 -5.57 7.92
CA THR A 116 3.58 -4.91 8.69
C THR A 116 3.22 -3.48 9.08
N ARG A 117 2.21 -2.88 8.45
CA ARG A 117 1.70 -1.54 8.75
C ARG A 117 0.74 -1.52 9.94
N TYR A 118 -0.27 -2.38 9.94
CA TYR A 118 -1.31 -2.38 10.97
C TYR A 118 -0.82 -2.62 12.41
N PRO A 119 0.21 -3.44 12.68
CA PRO A 119 0.78 -3.57 14.01
C PRO A 119 1.25 -2.24 14.61
N MET A 120 1.69 -1.28 13.79
CA MET A 120 2.04 0.06 14.26
C MET A 120 0.82 0.82 14.78
N TYR A 121 -0.35 0.64 14.18
CA TYR A 121 -1.59 1.27 14.62
C TYR A 121 -2.19 0.59 15.86
N ILE A 122 -2.05 -0.73 15.96
CA ILE A 122 -2.51 -1.52 17.11
C ILE A 122 -1.61 -1.30 18.33
N PHE A 123 -0.29 -1.28 18.13
CA PHE A 123 0.72 -1.13 19.18
C PHE A 123 1.57 0.14 18.98
N PRO A 124 0.98 1.35 19.11
CA PRO A 124 1.65 2.60 18.75
C PRO A 124 2.89 2.90 19.59
N LYS A 125 3.03 2.29 20.79
CA LYS A 125 4.19 2.45 21.67
C LYS A 125 5.39 1.56 21.29
N SER A 126 5.19 0.56 20.42
CA SER A 126 6.25 -0.37 20.02
C SER A 126 7.20 0.29 19.01
N GLU A 127 8.47 0.43 19.38
CA GLU A 127 9.51 0.90 18.45
C GLU A 127 9.77 -0.12 17.34
N ALA A 128 9.71 -1.42 17.65
CA ALA A 128 9.86 -2.48 16.66
C ALA A 128 8.83 -2.38 15.54
N CYS A 129 7.54 -2.17 15.86
CA CYS A 129 6.49 -2.02 14.86
C CYS A 129 6.72 -0.80 13.96
N ARG A 130 7.21 0.32 14.52
CA ARG A 130 7.56 1.51 13.73
C ARG A 130 8.78 1.27 12.84
N SER A 131 9.78 0.55 13.32
CA SER A 131 10.98 0.20 12.56
C SER A 131 10.62 -0.70 11.37
N VAL A 132 9.83 -1.76 11.60
CA VAL A 132 9.35 -2.66 10.54
C VAL A 132 8.57 -1.88 9.47
N ARG A 133 7.64 -1.01 9.88
CA ARG A 133 6.85 -0.14 8.98
C ARG A 133 7.72 0.70 8.03
N MET A 134 8.92 1.06 8.44
CA MET A 134 9.84 1.92 7.69
C MET A 134 10.78 1.13 6.79
N VAL A 135 11.08 -0.12 7.14
CA VAL A 135 12.01 -1.00 6.42
C VAL A 135 11.29 -1.82 5.35
N VAL A 136 10.15 -2.41 5.67
CA VAL A 136 9.44 -3.32 4.75
C VAL A 136 9.09 -2.65 3.41
N PRO A 137 8.56 -1.40 3.38
CA PRO A 137 8.33 -0.69 2.13
C PRO A 137 9.56 -0.45 1.26
N LEU A 138 10.78 -0.52 1.79
CA LEU A 138 12.00 -0.40 0.97
C LEU A 138 12.10 -1.51 -0.07
N PHE A 139 11.50 -2.67 0.21
CA PHE A 139 11.50 -3.85 -0.65
C PHE A 139 10.16 -4.03 -1.35
N THR A 140 9.06 -3.90 -0.61
CA THR A 140 7.73 -4.15 -1.18
C THR A 140 7.31 -3.06 -2.16
N PHE A 141 7.75 -1.80 -1.97
CA PHE A 141 7.38 -0.71 -2.88
C PHE A 141 7.94 -0.89 -4.29
N PRO A 142 9.25 -1.13 -4.51
CA PRO A 142 9.76 -1.38 -5.87
C PRO A 142 9.11 -2.58 -6.55
N ILE A 143 8.91 -3.69 -5.81
CA ILE A 143 8.29 -4.91 -6.35
C ILE A 143 6.85 -4.63 -6.76
N GLY A 144 6.07 -4.00 -5.89
CA GLY A 144 4.68 -3.65 -6.15
C GLY A 144 4.53 -2.67 -7.30
N ALA A 145 5.24 -1.54 -7.25
CA ALA A 145 5.16 -0.50 -8.28
C ALA A 145 5.59 -1.03 -9.66
N PHE A 146 6.66 -1.84 -9.73
CA PHE A 146 7.09 -2.47 -10.97
C PHE A 146 6.05 -3.45 -11.50
N SER A 147 5.54 -4.33 -10.65
CA SER A 147 4.56 -5.36 -11.06
C SER A 147 3.24 -4.73 -11.50
N GLU A 148 2.78 -3.67 -10.80
CA GLU A 148 1.61 -2.88 -11.19
C GLU A 148 1.83 -2.19 -12.53
N ALA A 149 2.97 -1.52 -12.73
CA ALA A 149 3.28 -0.82 -13.98
C ALA A 149 3.40 -1.81 -15.15
N TYR A 150 4.05 -2.96 -14.93
CA TYR A 150 4.19 -3.98 -15.97
C TYR A 150 2.84 -4.58 -16.35
N GLY A 151 2.00 -4.94 -15.37
CA GLY A 151 0.64 -5.40 -15.64
C GLY A 151 -0.20 -4.33 -16.36
N ALA A 152 -0.10 -3.07 -15.93
CA ALA A 152 -0.78 -1.96 -16.59
C ALA A 152 -0.34 -1.82 -18.06
N PHE A 153 0.96 -1.94 -18.35
CA PHE A 153 1.51 -1.88 -19.70
C PHE A 153 0.99 -3.00 -20.61
N LEU A 154 0.87 -4.23 -20.09
CA LEU A 154 0.30 -5.35 -20.84
C LEU A 154 -1.14 -5.06 -21.25
N VAL A 155 -1.97 -4.57 -20.32
CA VAL A 155 -3.36 -4.20 -20.63
C VAL A 155 -3.44 -2.99 -21.56
N LEU A 156 -2.54 -2.01 -21.44
CA LEU A 156 -2.48 -0.87 -22.36
C LEU A 156 -2.24 -1.32 -23.82
N SER A 157 -1.38 -2.33 -23.97
CA SER A 157 -0.95 -2.86 -25.27
C SER A 157 -1.99 -3.77 -25.92
N ALA A 158 -3.02 -4.19 -25.18
CA ALA A 158 -4.12 -4.98 -25.72
C ALA A 158 -5.02 -4.12 -26.63
N GLU A 159 -5.42 -4.69 -27.77
CA GLU A 159 -6.19 -3.99 -28.80
C GLU A 159 -7.61 -3.63 -28.34
N ASP A 160 -8.20 -4.47 -27.47
CA ASP A 160 -9.57 -4.36 -26.96
C ASP A 160 -9.72 -3.37 -25.78
N THR A 161 -8.63 -2.79 -25.29
CA THR A 161 -8.67 -1.88 -24.13
C THR A 161 -9.37 -0.56 -24.49
N PRO A 162 -10.48 -0.20 -23.79
CA PRO A 162 -11.21 1.04 -24.06
C PRO A 162 -10.37 2.30 -23.83
N SER A 163 -10.57 3.35 -24.64
CA SER A 163 -9.78 4.59 -24.59
C SER A 163 -9.76 5.27 -23.20
N LEU A 164 -10.89 5.25 -22.48
CA LEU A 164 -10.97 5.79 -21.13
C LEU A 164 -10.09 5.00 -20.15
N LEU A 165 -10.06 3.67 -20.28
CA LEU A 165 -9.20 2.81 -19.49
C LEU A 165 -7.73 3.02 -19.86
N LYS A 166 -7.40 3.21 -21.15
CA LYS A 166 -6.04 3.56 -21.58
C LYS A 166 -5.53 4.84 -20.89
N MET A 167 -6.38 5.86 -20.76
CA MET A 167 -6.03 7.08 -20.03
C MET A 167 -5.75 6.82 -18.54
N ALA A 168 -6.60 6.03 -17.88
CA ALA A 168 -6.37 5.65 -16.48
C ALA A 168 -5.08 4.83 -16.30
N ILE A 169 -4.80 3.91 -17.23
CA ILE A 169 -3.56 3.11 -17.24
C ILE A 169 -2.33 3.99 -17.45
N TRP A 170 -2.39 4.99 -18.34
CA TRP A 170 -1.29 5.96 -18.49
C TRP A 170 -0.98 6.69 -17.19
N ILE A 171 -1.99 7.03 -16.39
CA ILE A 171 -1.79 7.62 -15.06
C ILE A 171 -1.09 6.62 -14.13
N VAL A 172 -1.52 5.35 -14.11
CA VAL A 172 -0.86 4.30 -13.31
C VAL A 172 0.61 4.16 -13.70
N LEU A 173 0.91 4.10 -15.00
CA LEU A 173 2.28 4.02 -15.53
C LEU A 173 3.11 5.23 -15.14
N PHE A 174 2.55 6.44 -15.26
CA PHE A 174 3.24 7.66 -14.89
C PHE A 174 3.55 7.71 -13.38
N VAL A 175 2.57 7.37 -12.54
CA VAL A 175 2.77 7.38 -11.09
C VAL A 175 3.79 6.31 -10.69
N ASN A 176 3.65 5.08 -11.14
CA ASN A 176 4.53 3.98 -10.71
C ASN A 176 5.89 3.96 -11.40
N GLY A 177 5.97 4.42 -12.65
CA GLY A 177 7.22 4.48 -13.42
C GLY A 177 8.04 5.74 -13.19
N VAL A 178 7.39 6.88 -12.91
CA VAL A 178 8.07 8.17 -12.76
C VAL A 178 7.98 8.67 -11.32
N LEU A 179 6.79 8.95 -10.81
CA LEU A 179 6.62 9.62 -9.50
C LEU A 179 7.07 8.73 -8.33
N GLY A 180 6.82 7.43 -8.43
CA GLY A 180 7.21 6.45 -7.43
C GLY A 180 8.73 6.41 -7.23
N PRO A 181 9.51 6.11 -8.28
CA PRO A 181 10.97 6.07 -8.21
C PRO A 181 11.62 7.43 -7.91
N THR A 182 11.05 8.54 -8.39
CA THR A 182 11.67 9.87 -8.24
C THR A 182 11.31 10.60 -6.96
N MET A 183 10.13 10.35 -6.37
CA MET A 183 9.67 11.05 -5.17
C MET A 183 9.39 10.11 -3.99
N ALA A 184 8.59 9.07 -4.21
CA ALA A 184 8.15 8.21 -3.11
C ALA A 184 9.30 7.35 -2.57
N TYR A 185 10.05 6.69 -3.45
CA TYR A 185 11.12 5.78 -3.08
C TYR A 185 12.29 6.48 -2.37
N PRO A 186 12.79 7.65 -2.82
CA PRO A 186 13.81 8.39 -2.09
C PRO A 186 13.33 8.84 -0.71
N ALA A 187 12.05 9.22 -0.57
CA ALA A 187 11.47 9.56 0.73
C ALA A 187 11.39 8.35 1.67
N LEU A 188 11.10 7.15 1.14
CA LEU A 188 11.15 5.89 1.88
C LEU A 188 12.58 5.54 2.30
N LEU A 189 13.56 5.61 1.39
CA LEU A 189 14.98 5.36 1.68
C LEU A 189 15.49 6.29 2.79
N LYS A 190 15.20 7.59 2.70
CA LYS A 190 15.58 8.58 3.73
C LYS A 190 15.02 8.23 5.12
N LYS A 191 13.87 7.57 5.16
CA LYS A 191 13.15 7.17 6.37
C LYS A 191 13.61 5.81 6.90
N GLY A 192 13.84 4.83 6.03
CA GLY A 192 14.16 3.44 6.38
C GLY A 192 15.64 3.15 6.55
N LEU A 193 16.54 3.76 5.76
CA LEU A 193 17.99 3.51 5.85
C LEU A 193 18.59 3.78 7.25
N PRO A 194 18.16 4.82 7.99
CA PRO A 194 18.64 5.03 9.36
C PRO A 194 18.25 3.92 10.34
N VAL A 195 17.13 3.22 10.08
CA VAL A 195 16.64 2.13 10.93
C VAL A 195 17.49 0.87 10.75
N VAL A 196 17.98 0.64 9.53
CA VAL A 196 18.86 -0.50 9.18
C VAL A 196 20.33 -0.20 9.54
N GLY A 197 20.63 0.98 10.09
CA GLY A 197 22.00 1.39 10.43
C GLY A 197 22.85 1.79 9.22
N LEU A 198 22.25 1.91 8.03
CA LEU A 198 22.95 2.25 6.78
C LEU A 198 23.04 3.76 6.52
N ALA A 199 22.42 4.59 7.36
CA ALA A 199 22.51 6.05 7.28
C ALA A 199 22.53 6.71 8.67
N LYS A 200 23.38 7.74 8.85
CA LYS A 200 23.34 8.56 10.08
C LYS A 200 22.01 9.30 10.18
N LYS A 201 21.34 9.16 11.32
CA LYS A 201 20.17 9.98 11.68
C LYS A 201 20.61 11.46 11.61
N ARG A 202 20.04 12.25 10.69
CA ARG A 202 20.28 13.70 10.69
C ARG A 202 19.56 14.25 11.92
N ASP A 203 20.31 14.50 13.00
CA ASP A 203 19.80 15.12 14.22
C ASP A 203 19.25 16.51 13.89
N THR A 204 17.93 16.59 13.69
CA THR A 204 17.21 17.85 13.53
C THR A 204 16.92 18.39 14.93
N LYS A 205 17.97 18.68 15.70
CA LYS A 205 17.91 19.26 17.05
C LYS A 205 19.07 20.23 17.33
N GLN A 206 19.50 21.03 16.35
CA GLN A 206 20.41 22.16 16.61
C GLN A 206 20.12 23.34 15.67
N SER A 207 18.98 24.02 15.84
CA SER A 207 18.82 25.41 15.36
C SER A 207 17.89 26.26 16.24
N VAL A 208 17.73 25.92 17.52
CA VAL A 208 17.35 26.90 18.54
C VAL A 208 18.62 27.18 19.36
N LYS A 209 19.60 27.77 18.69
CA LYS A 209 20.75 28.39 19.37
C LYS A 209 20.30 29.81 19.71
N LYS A 210 20.20 30.07 21.01
CA LYS A 210 20.52 31.34 21.69
C LYS A 210 20.46 32.58 20.80
N THR A 211 19.40 33.36 20.96
CA THR A 211 19.55 34.81 20.95
C THR A 211 19.53 35.19 22.42
N GLU A 212 20.73 35.55 22.90
CA GLU A 212 20.95 36.24 24.17
C GLU A 212 20.28 37.62 24.15
#